data_AF-A0A093GUF9-F1
#
_entry.id   AF-A0A093GUF9-F1
#
_cell.length_a   1.000
_cell.length_b   1.000
_cell.length_c   1.000
_cell.angle_alpha   90.00
_cell.angle_beta   90.00
_cell.angle_gamma   90.00
#
_symmetry.space_group_name_H-M   'P 1'
#
loop_
_entity.id
_entity.type
_entity.pdbx_description
1 polymer ?
#
loop_
_entity_poly.entity_id
_entity_poly.type
_entity_poly.pdbx_seq_one_letter_code
_entity_poly.pdbx_strand_id
1 'polypeptide(L)' 'GGISENDIKTFVTSTTVTFNWSTMTKEFSVSALLNDTSQIIKKNSGFFVWSNLTPATLYTFKFIFEQLHLEFVNVS' A
#
# COMPACT_ATOMS: atom_id res chain seq x y z
N GLY A 1 -14.25 -4.58 -8.82
CA GLY A 1 -13.10 -5.49 -8.95
C GLY A 1 -12.39 -5.52 -7.62
N GLY A 2 -11.99 -6.69 -7.14
CA GLY A 2 -11.26 -6.82 -5.86
C GLY A 2 -9.77 -6.56 -6.04
N ILE A 3 -9.11 -6.13 -4.97
CA ILE A 3 -7.65 -6.06 -4.85
C ILE A 3 -7.18 -7.36 -4.19
N SER A 4 -6.17 -8.01 -4.75
CA SER A 4 -5.56 -9.23 -4.23
C SER A 4 -4.08 -9.03 -3.92
N GLU A 5 -3.48 -9.93 -3.13
CA GLU A 5 -2.04 -9.93 -2.86
C GLU A 5 -1.21 -10.06 -4.15
N ASN A 6 -1.74 -10.74 -5.18
CA ASN A 6 -1.07 -10.90 -6.48
C ASN A 6 -0.94 -9.57 -7.24
N ASP A 7 -1.71 -8.55 -6.87
CA ASP A 7 -1.63 -7.22 -7.46
C ASP A 7 -0.47 -6.39 -6.90
N ILE A 8 0.25 -6.92 -5.90
CA ILE A 8 1.37 -6.27 -5.22
C ILE A 8 2.66 -7.05 -5.49
N LYS A 9 3.56 -6.45 -6.26
CA LYS A 9 4.93 -6.96 -6.44
C LYS A 9 5.84 -6.36 -5.38
N THR A 10 6.54 -7.22 -4.64
CA THR A 10 7.46 -6.81 -3.58
C THR A 10 8.91 -7.05 -4.00
N PHE A 11 9.78 -6.07 -3.77
CA PHE A 11 11.22 -6.17 -3.96
C PHE A 11 11.93 -5.78 -2.67
N VAL A 12 12.87 -6.61 -2.20
CA VAL A 12 13.54 -6.43 -0.90
C VAL A 12 15.04 -6.28 -1.11
N THR A 13 15.65 -5.32 -0.40
CA THR A 13 17.10 -5.20 -0.23
C THR A 13 17.47 -5.36 1.24
N SER A 14 18.74 -5.18 1.61
CA SER A 14 19.16 -5.25 3.01
C SER A 14 18.51 -4.20 3.91
N THR A 15 18.12 -3.05 3.37
CA THR A 15 17.59 -1.92 4.17
C THR A 15 16.32 -1.29 3.61
N THR A 16 15.78 -1.85 2.52
CA THR A 16 14.57 -1.32 1.89
C THR A 16 13.61 -2.43 1.47
N VAL A 17 12.32 -2.11 1.48
CA VAL A 17 11.31 -2.87 0.76
C VAL A 17 10.54 -1.93 -0.17
N THR A 18 10.28 -2.42 -1.36
CA THR A 18 9.54 -1.72 -2.39
C THR A 18 8.27 -2.50 -2.68
N PHE A 19 7.14 -1.81 -2.70
CA PHE A 19 5.85 -2.35 -3.10
C PHE A 19 5.42 -1.67 -4.40
N ASN A 20 5.16 -2.47 -5.44
CA ASN A 20 4.74 -2.03 -6.75
C ASN A 20 3.38 -2.66 -7.09
N TRP A 21 2.38 -1.81 -7.23
CA TRP A 21 1.00 -2.15 -7.49
C TRP A 21 0.74 -2.18 -8.98
N SER A 22 0.29 -3.32 -9.50
CA SER A 22 -0.12 -3.44 -10.91
C SER A 22 -1.42 -2.70 -11.19
N THR A 23 -2.25 -2.45 -10.17
CA THR A 23 -3.57 -1.82 -10.34
C THR A 23 -3.91 -0.94 -9.14
N MET A 24 -3.63 0.36 -9.25
CA MET A 24 -4.13 1.37 -8.32
C MET A 24 -5.44 1.94 -8.86
N THR A 25 -6.56 1.70 -8.17
CA THR A 25 -7.82 2.34 -8.52
C THR A 25 -7.87 3.75 -7.94
N LYS A 26 -8.56 4.67 -8.62
CA LYS A 26 -8.69 6.06 -8.14
C LYS A 26 -9.62 6.17 -6.92
N GLU A 27 -10.27 5.07 -6.54
CA GLU A 27 -11.34 4.98 -5.56
C GLU A 27 -10.83 4.94 -4.12
N PHE A 28 -9.56 4.58 -3.91
CA PHE A 28 -8.97 4.44 -2.58
C PHE A 28 -7.71 5.31 -2.41
N SER A 29 -7.51 5.80 -1.19
CA SER A 29 -6.21 6.18 -0.65
C SER A 29 -5.60 4.95 0.00
N VAL A 30 -4.30 4.74 -0.21
CA VAL A 30 -3.59 3.60 0.37
C VAL A 30 -2.48 4.11 1.26
N SER A 31 -2.42 3.61 2.49
CA SER A 31 -1.28 3.81 3.39
C SER A 31 -0.63 2.48 3.74
N ALA A 32 0.69 2.49 3.89
CA ALA A 32 1.45 1.40 4.45
C ALA A 32 1.75 1.73 5.92
N LEU A 33 1.51 0.77 6.79
CA LEU A 33 1.76 0.85 8.22
C LEU A 33 2.84 -0.16 8.60
N LEU A 34 3.83 0.29 9.35
CA LEU A 34 4.82 -0.55 10.02
C LEU A 34 4.89 -0.11 11.48
N ASN A 35 4.51 -1.01 12.39
CA ASN A 35 4.28 -0.68 13.81
C ASN A 35 3.32 0.52 13.91
N ASP A 36 3.73 1.61 14.57
CA ASP A 36 2.91 2.82 14.74
C ASP A 36 3.20 3.91 13.70
N THR A 37 4.06 3.63 12.71
CA THR A 37 4.39 4.59 11.65
C THR A 37 3.57 4.31 10.42
N SER A 38 2.82 5.31 9.95
CA SER A 38 2.03 5.25 8.71
C SER A 38 2.65 6.15 7.63
N GLN A 39 2.71 5.65 6.40
CA GLN A 39 3.15 6.39 5.22
C GLN A 39 2.13 6.26 4.10
N ILE A 40 1.72 7.40 3.53
CA ILE A 40 0.77 7.44 2.43
C ILE A 40 1.47 7.08 1.12
N ILE A 41 0.89 6.12 0.39
CA ILE A 41 1.35 5.74 -0.94
C ILE A 41 0.82 6.75 -1.95
N LYS A 42 1.73 7.40 -2.68
CA LYS A 42 1.34 8.39 -3.68
C LYS A 42 0.57 7.72 -4.83
N LYS A 43 -0.63 8.26 -5.10
CA LYS A 43 -1.63 7.74 -6.04
C LYS A 43 -1.12 7.48 -7.47
N ASN A 44 -0.12 8.24 -7.94
CA ASN A 44 0.22 8.29 -9.36
C ASN A 44 1.39 7.37 -9.77
N SER A 45 2.11 6.77 -8.83
CA SER A 45 3.27 5.92 -9.16
C SER A 45 2.96 4.43 -9.09
N GLY A 46 1.94 4.02 -8.32
CA GLY A 46 1.77 2.61 -7.93
C GLY A 46 2.96 2.03 -7.16
N PHE A 47 3.95 2.86 -6.84
CA PHE A 47 5.27 2.47 -6.35
C PHE A 47 5.53 3.17 -5.03
N PHE A 48 5.87 2.38 -4.01
CA PHE A 48 6.18 2.85 -2.67
C PHE A 48 7.43 2.17 -2.14
N VAL A 49 8.30 2.93 -1.47
CA VAL A 49 9.55 2.42 -0.88
C VAL A 49 9.53 2.73 0.60
N TRP A 50 9.68 1.68 1.41
CA TRP A 50 10.04 1.81 2.82
C TRP A 50 11.54 1.62 2.96
N SER A 51 12.23 2.59 3.56
CA SER A 51 13.68 2.58 3.75
C SER A 51 14.08 2.55 5.22
N ASN A 52 15.39 2.49 5.47
CA ASN A 52 15.99 2.49 6.81
C ASN A 52 15.59 1.26 7.66
N LEU A 53 15.37 0.12 7.01
CA LEU A 53 15.16 -1.15 7.68
C LEU A 53 16.49 -1.74 8.14
N THR A 54 16.45 -2.52 9.22
CA THR A 54 17.58 -3.27 9.73
C THR A 54 17.73 -4.57 8.93
N PRO A 55 18.94 -4.88 8.42
CA PRO A 55 19.19 -6.14 7.71
C PRO A 55 18.89 -7.37 8.57
N ALA A 56 18.46 -8.45 7.92
CA ALA A 56 18.12 -9.73 8.56
C ALA A 56 17.04 -9.64 9.66
N THR A 57 16.22 -8.60 9.64
CA THR A 57 15.08 -8.42 10.56
C THR A 57 13.76 -8.72 9.84
N LEU A 58 12.86 -9.43 10.53
CA LEU A 58 11.51 -9.69 10.04
C LEU A 58 10.61 -8.47 10.29
N TYR A 59 9.90 -8.03 9.26
CA TYR A 59 8.95 -6.92 9.32
C TYR A 59 7.57 -7.37 8.84
N THR A 60 6.51 -6.84 9.47
CA THR A 60 5.12 -7.03 9.05
C THR A 60 4.55 -5.68 8.65
N PHE A 61 4.11 -5.56 7.41
CA PHE A 61 3.47 -4.36 6.88
C PHE A 61 1.97 -4.58 6.79
N LYS A 62 1.19 -3.56 7.17
CA LYS A 62 -0.26 -3.55 6.98
C LYS A 62 -0.60 -2.46 5.96
N PHE A 63 -1.41 -2.80 4.97
CA PHE A 63 -1.96 -1.82 4.04
C PHE A 63 -3.38 -1.43 4.49
N ILE A 64 -3.65 -0.14 4.52
CA ILE A 64 -4.97 0.41 4.84
C ILE A 64 -5.50 1.10 3.59
N PHE A 65 -6.69 0.66 3.16
CA PHE A 65 -7.42 1.21 2.03
C PHE A 65 -8.56 2.06 2.57
N GLU A 66 -8.51 3.35 2.29
CA GLU A 66 -9.55 4.29 2.67
C GLU A 66 -10.27 4.75 1.41
N GLN A 67 -11.57 4.46 1.33
CA GLN A 67 -12.37 4.86 0.18
C GLN A 67 -12.48 6.39 0.12
N LEU A 68 -12.06 6.97 -1.00
CA LEU A 68 -12.04 8.41 -1.20
C LEU A 68 -13.42 8.94 -1.62
N HIS A 69 -14.19 8.16 -2.37
CA HIS A 69 -15.49 8.57 -2.90
C HIS A 69 -16.53 7.51 -2.52
N LEU A 70 -17.43 7.87 -1.60
CA LEU A 70 -18.72 7.21 -1.45
C LEU A 70 -19.57 7.67 -2.64
N GLU A 71 -19.56 6.93 -3.74
CA GLU A 71 -20.75 7.00 -4.60
C GLU A 71 -21.89 6.46 -3.73
N PHE A 72 -22.70 7.37 -3.21
CA PHE A 72 -23.83 7.04 -2.35
C PHE A 72 -24.61 5.93 -3.03
N VAL A 73 -24.75 4.78 -2.36
CA VAL A 73 -25.79 3.81 -2.72
C VAL A 73 -27.08 4.60 -2.59
N ASN A 74 -27.67 4.95 -3.73
CA ASN A 74 -28.95 5.64 -3.75
C ASN A 74 -29.97 4.61 -3.25
N VAL A 75 -30.29 4.63 -1.96
CA VAL A 75 -31.38 3.82 -1.42
C VAL A 75 -32.65 4.57 -1.75
N SER A 76 -33.30 4.13 -2.83
CA SER A 76 -34.61 4.58 -3.30
C SER A 76 -35.69 4.44 -2.24
#